data_AF-A0A356MMC4-F1
#
_entry.id   AF-A0A356MMC4-F1
#
_cell.length_a   1.000
_cell.length_b   1.000
_cell.length_c   1.000
_cell.angle_alpha   90.00
_cell.angle_beta   90.00
_cell.angle_gamma   90.00
#
_symmetry.space_group_name_H-M   'P 1'
#
loop_
_entity.id
_entity.type
_entity.pdbx_description
1 polymer ?
#
loop_
_entity_poly.entity_id
_entity_poly.type
_entity_poly.pdbx_seq_one_letter_code
_entity_poly.pdbx_strand_id
1 'polypeptide(L)'
;MDKVNMLTSDEANKYLCNLKGVGNKVADCILLYGFHKTDVFPTDTWIKKIYLDYNPSGINKSAVDIRNEFVSMYGNLSGYAQQYLF
;
A
#
# COMPACT_ATOMS: atom_id res chain seq x y z
N MET A 1 -10.82 -5.83 17.35
CA MET A 1 -10.40 -5.06 16.15
C MET A 1 -9.82 -3.69 16.53
N ASP A 2 -10.05 -3.18 17.74
CA ASP A 2 -9.71 -1.80 18.14
C ASP A 2 -8.21 -1.47 18.09
N LYS A 3 -7.36 -2.48 18.27
CA LYS A 3 -5.90 -2.32 18.22
C LYS A 3 -5.41 -1.73 16.89
N VAL A 4 -5.99 -2.13 15.76
CA VAL A 4 -5.54 -1.68 14.42
C VAL A 4 -5.84 -0.18 14.21
N ASN A 5 -6.94 0.33 14.77
CA ASN A 5 -7.29 1.75 14.72
C ASN A 5 -6.31 2.63 15.49
N MET A 6 -5.75 2.12 16.59
CA MET A 6 -4.82 2.86 17.45
C MET A 6 -3.38 2.90 16.92
N LEU A 7 -3.04 2.04 15.97
CA LEU A 7 -1.71 1.95 15.39
C LEU A 7 -1.54 2.93 14.22
N THR A 8 -0.31 3.37 13.97
CA THR A 8 0.03 4.01 12.70
C THR A 8 -0.19 3.02 11.55
N SER A 9 -0.34 3.53 10.32
CA SER A 9 -0.63 2.66 9.16
C SER A 9 0.50 1.66 8.89
N ASP A 10 1.75 2.01 9.15
CA ASP A 10 2.90 1.10 9.04
C ASP A 10 2.89 0.00 10.12
N GLU A 11 2.66 0.36 11.38
CA GLU A 11 2.54 -0.62 12.48
C GLU A 11 1.33 -1.54 12.29
N ALA A 12 0.21 -0.98 11.84
CA ALA A 12 -1.00 -1.72 11.52
C ALA A 12 -0.76 -2.71 10.37
N ASN A 13 -0.02 -2.32 9.33
CA ASN A 13 0.35 -3.21 8.22
C ASN A 13 1.20 -4.37 8.73
N LYS A 14 2.27 -4.08 9.49
CA LYS A 14 3.14 -5.09 10.11
C LYS A 14 2.35 -6.03 11.02
N TYR A 15 1.43 -5.49 11.82
CA TYR A 15 0.56 -6.28 12.68
C TYR A 15 -0.30 -7.26 11.86
N LEU A 16 -0.96 -6.78 10.81
CA LEU A 16 -1.80 -7.61 9.92
C LEU A 16 -0.99 -8.67 9.16
N CYS A 17 0.26 -8.38 8.79
CA CYS A 17 1.13 -9.34 8.11
C CYS A 17 1.53 -10.54 8.97
N ASN A 18 1.26 -10.54 10.29
CA ASN A 18 1.43 -11.73 11.12
C ASN A 18 0.31 -12.77 10.92
N LEU A 19 -0.79 -12.41 10.27
CA LEU A 19 -1.87 -13.31 9.95
C LEU A 19 -1.48 -14.19 8.76
N LYS A 20 -1.67 -15.51 8.88
CA LYS A 20 -1.32 -16.47 7.82
C LYS A 20 -2.06 -16.12 6.52
N GLY A 21 -1.30 -15.86 5.45
CA GLY A 21 -1.85 -15.50 4.13
C GLY A 21 -2.03 -14.00 3.88
N VAL A 22 -1.70 -13.14 4.86
CA VAL A 22 -1.75 -11.68 4.70
C VAL A 22 -0.33 -11.16 4.45
N GLY A 23 -0.06 -10.66 3.25
CA GLY A 23 1.16 -9.92 2.92
C GLY A 23 0.90 -8.42 2.79
N ASN A 24 1.96 -7.62 2.57
CA ASN A 24 1.90 -6.14 2.52
C ASN A 24 0.72 -5.59 1.70
N LYS A 25 0.52 -6.09 0.47
CA LYS A 25 -0.59 -5.67 -0.41
C LYS A 25 -1.96 -5.91 0.22
N VAL A 26 -2.16 -7.11 0.78
CA VAL A 26 -3.44 -7.49 1.38
C VAL A 26 -3.68 -6.70 2.67
N ALA A 27 -2.63 -6.51 3.47
CA ALA A 27 -2.68 -5.68 4.66
C ALA A 27 -3.09 -4.24 4.30
N ASP A 28 -2.47 -3.60 3.31
CA ASP A 28 -2.86 -2.26 2.88
C ASP A 28 -4.30 -2.20 2.35
N CYS A 29 -4.77 -3.21 1.59
CA CYS A 29 -6.18 -3.27 1.20
C CYS A 29 -7.12 -3.30 2.41
N ILE A 30 -6.80 -4.11 3.43
CA ILE A 30 -7.58 -4.19 4.67
C ILE A 30 -7.58 -2.82 5.38
N LEU A 31 -6.43 -2.15 5.46
CA LEU A 31 -6.31 -0.84 6.11
C LEU A 31 -7.09 0.25 5.35
N LEU A 32 -7.00 0.27 4.03
CA LEU A 32 -7.68 1.26 3.19
C LEU A 32 -9.20 1.08 3.22
N TYR A 33 -9.69 -0.12 2.92
CA TYR A 33 -11.12 -0.37 2.75
C TYR A 33 -11.84 -0.68 4.05
N GLY A 34 -11.16 -1.34 5.00
CA GLY A 34 -11.75 -1.78 6.27
C GLY A 34 -11.54 -0.83 7.44
N PHE A 35 -10.47 -0.02 7.42
CA PHE A 35 -10.10 0.89 8.51
C PHE A 35 -9.96 2.35 8.08
N HIS A 36 -10.28 2.69 6.83
CA HIS A 36 -10.22 4.06 6.28
C HIS A 36 -8.86 4.76 6.45
N LYS A 37 -7.76 4.00 6.53
CA LYS A 37 -6.41 4.57 6.55
C LYS A 37 -6.01 4.90 5.11
N THR A 38 -6.14 6.17 4.72
CA THR A 38 -5.95 6.63 3.34
C THR A 38 -4.50 6.96 3.00
N ASP A 39 -3.59 6.86 3.96
CA ASP A 39 -2.14 7.06 3.83
C ASP A 39 -1.38 5.78 3.44
N VAL A 40 -2.09 4.75 2.96
CA VAL A 40 -1.51 3.49 2.44
C VAL A 40 -1.69 3.38 0.93
N PHE A 41 -0.84 2.59 0.28
CA PHE A 41 -0.91 2.36 -1.16
C PHE A 41 -0.81 0.85 -1.47
N PRO A 42 -1.95 0.15 -1.66
CA PRO A 42 -1.92 -1.27 -2.01
C PRO A 42 -1.24 -1.51 -3.38
N THR A 43 -0.01 -2.02 -3.38
CA THR A 43 0.76 -2.27 -4.61
C THR A 43 0.65 -3.74 -5.05
N ASP A 44 0.03 -3.95 -6.21
CA ASP A 44 -0.06 -5.26 -6.85
C ASP A 44 0.61 -5.31 -8.23
N THR A 45 0.34 -6.36 -9.02
CA THR A 45 0.95 -6.54 -10.34
C THR A 45 0.50 -5.50 -11.37
N TRP A 46 -0.71 -4.94 -11.25
CA TRP A 46 -1.20 -3.90 -12.16
C TRP A 46 -0.56 -2.56 -11.85
N ILE A 47 -0.53 -2.17 -10.58
CA ILE A 47 0.21 -0.99 -10.12
C ILE A 47 1.68 -1.08 -10.53
N LYS A 48 2.30 -2.26 -10.38
CA LYS A 48 3.69 -2.46 -10.82
C LYS A 48 3.88 -2.22 -12.31
N LYS A 49 2.93 -2.64 -13.17
CA LYS A 49 3.00 -2.37 -14.62
C LYS A 49 2.92 -0.87 -14.90
N ILE A 50 1.93 -0.19 -14.33
CA ILE A 50 1.75 1.25 -14.49
C ILE A 50 2.98 2.01 -14.04
N TYR A 51 3.54 1.66 -12.88
CA TYR A 51 4.78 2.26 -12.40
C TYR A 51 5.94 2.11 -13.40
N LEU A 52 6.06 0.95 -14.07
CA LEU A 52 7.10 0.72 -15.07
C LEU A 52 6.83 1.42 -16.41
N ASP A 53 5.56 1.63 -16.77
CA ASP A 53 5.21 2.40 -17.98
C ASP A 53 5.65 3.86 -17.85
N TYR A 54 5.56 4.43 -16.65
CA TYR A 54 6.03 5.80 -16.36
C TYR A 54 7.49 5.87 -15.93
N ASN A 55 8.05 4.82 -15.34
CA ASN A 55 9.44 4.76 -14.89
C ASN A 55 10.14 3.43 -15.27
N PRO A 56 10.52 3.25 -16.55
CA PRO A 56 11.14 2.01 -17.03
C PRO A 56 12.44 1.65 -16.30
N SER A 57 13.17 2.65 -15.79
CA SER A 57 14.41 2.44 -15.02
C SER A 57 14.19 1.73 -13.68
N GLY A 58 12.96 1.70 -13.19
CA GLY A 58 12.57 1.10 -11.92
C GLY A 58 12.28 -0.41 -11.95
N ILE A 59 12.64 -1.14 -13.01
CA ILE A 59 12.30 -2.56 -13.21
C ILE A 59 12.70 -3.48 -12.05
N ASN A 60 13.81 -3.17 -11.38
CA ASN A 60 14.33 -3.96 -10.26
C ASN A 60 13.71 -3.59 -8.90
N LYS A 61 12.82 -2.59 -8.84
CA LYS A 61 12.17 -2.20 -7.58
C LYS A 61 11.17 -3.26 -7.13
N SER A 62 11.17 -3.51 -5.81
CA SER A 62 10.19 -4.38 -5.18
C SER A 62 8.83 -3.68 -5.08
N ALA A 63 7.76 -4.44 -4.83
CA ALA A 63 6.44 -3.85 -4.58
C ALA A 63 6.43 -2.92 -3.35
N VAL A 64 7.31 -3.19 -2.37
CA VAL A 64 7.46 -2.35 -1.17
C VAL A 64 8.14 -1.02 -1.50
N ASP A 65 9.15 -1.02 -2.37
CA ASP A 65 9.81 0.22 -2.81
C ASP A 65 8.82 1.11 -3.59
N ILE A 66 8.08 0.52 -4.52
CA ILE A 66 7.06 1.22 -5.32
C ILE A 66 5.96 1.78 -4.39
N ARG A 67 5.49 0.97 -3.42
CA ARG A 67 4.55 1.42 -2.39
C ARG A 67 5.08 2.65 -1.66
N ASN A 68 6.31 2.59 -1.16
CA ASN A 68 6.89 3.68 -0.36
C ASN A 68 7.05 4.96 -1.17
N GLU A 69 7.38 4.85 -2.45
CA GLU A 69 7.46 6.01 -3.35
C GLU A 69 6.10 6.66 -3.59
N PHE A 70 5.06 5.87 -3.85
CA PHE A 70 3.72 6.43 -4.00
C PHE A 70 3.17 7.00 -2.69
N VAL A 71 3.45 6.35 -1.55
CA VAL A 71 3.09 6.90 -0.23
C VAL A 71 3.80 8.22 0.02
N SER A 72 5.09 8.33 -0.31
CA SER A 72 5.85 9.58 -0.19
C SER A 72 5.32 10.68 -1.12
N MET A 73 4.89 10.30 -2.34
CA MET A 73 4.36 11.23 -3.34
C MET A 73 2.97 11.78 -2.99
N TYR A 74 2.06 10.92 -2.53
CA TYR A 74 0.65 11.28 -2.35
C TYR A 74 0.25 11.48 -0.87
N GLY A 75 1.07 11.03 0.08
CA GLY A 75 0.81 11.17 1.52
C GLY A 75 -0.56 10.60 1.92
N ASN A 76 -1.38 11.40 2.60
CA ASN A 76 -2.72 11.01 3.04
C ASN A 76 -3.72 10.74 1.90
N LEU A 77 -3.37 11.08 0.65
CA LEU A 77 -4.19 10.81 -0.53
C LEU A 77 -3.78 9.53 -1.27
N SER A 78 -2.80 8.79 -0.75
CA SER A 78 -2.25 7.59 -1.39
C SER A 78 -3.30 6.55 -1.72
N GLY A 79 -4.22 6.29 -0.79
CA GLY A 79 -5.30 5.32 -0.97
C GLY A 79 -6.25 5.75 -2.09
N TYR A 80 -6.56 7.05 -2.19
CA TYR A 80 -7.37 7.57 -3.28
C TYR A 80 -6.65 7.52 -4.62
N ALA A 81 -5.39 7.95 -4.66
CA ALA A 81 -4.56 7.85 -5.87
C ALA A 81 -4.48 6.41 -6.38
N GLN A 82 -4.32 5.44 -5.47
CA GLN A 82 -4.32 4.03 -5.83
C GLN A 82 -5.64 3.58 -6.48
N GLN A 83 -6.80 4.07 -6.03
CA GLN A 83 -8.09 3.75 -6.66
C GLN A 83 -8.23 4.31 -8.08
N TYR A 84 -7.63 5.46 -8.36
CA TYR A 84 -7.66 6.05 -9.72
C TYR A 84 -6.65 5.40 -10.66
N LEU A 85 -5.55 4.87 -10.13
CA LEU A 85 -4.53 4.19 -10.90
C LEU A 85 -4.86 2.72 -11.17
N PHE A 86 -5.67 2.09 -10.32
CA PHE A 86 -6.11 0.70 -10.48
C PHE A 86 -7.25 0.58 -11.48
#